data_AF-A0A2X3AP76-F1
#
_entry.id   AF-A0A2X3AP76-F1
#
_cell.length_a   1.000
_cell.length_b   1.000
_cell.length_c   1.000
_cell.angle_alpha   90.00
_cell.angle_beta   90.00
_cell.angle_gamma   90.00
#
_symmetry.space_group_name_H-M   'P 1'
#
loop_
_entity.id
_entity.type
_entity.pdbx_description
1 polymer ?
#
loop_
_entity_poly.entity_id
_entity_poly.type
_entity_poly.pdbx_seq_one_letter_code
_entity_poly.pdbx_strand_id
1 'polypeptide(L)'
;MTGTGTDENRTARQPRTTVSRNGRNSGTVPTRQTPAQAAAKKAKKRGTSRPPKYTKAQIQRNRLIALAIVILAIVGMVVAIREVAAAFTRWQATQAAEAKAYQMRMEERTFPAPQPCADKSLGITLTHPSAVLTVGAGDQAEMVVHNTGKTACTVVIDPTKVGMQIISGNQIVFNSTSCQPADAPRKQLLLDRGMTWKQTLKWDGKMQNADCSPASDAAAAGTYRLNAVWNGAVTGTETVFAIQDPPPAPSSAPESAPETSHENTTKTVG
;
A
#
# COMPACT_ATOMS: atom_id res chain seq x y z
N MET A 1 43.86 -14.08 -3.63
CA MET A 1 42.79 -14.95 -4.14
C MET A 1 42.24 -14.25 -5.38
N THR A 2 42.50 -14.66 -6.63
CA THR A 2 42.06 -15.90 -7.34
C THR A 2 40.53 -16.02 -7.38
N GLY A 3 39.84 -16.05 -8.53
CA GLY A 3 40.26 -15.93 -9.94
C GLY A 3 39.59 -16.99 -10.83
N THR A 4 39.31 -16.66 -12.11
CA THR A 4 38.60 -17.51 -13.13
C THR A 4 37.15 -17.89 -12.77
N GLY A 5 36.24 -18.25 -13.70
CA GLY A 5 36.31 -18.34 -15.17
C GLY A 5 35.73 -19.68 -15.70
N THR A 6 35.28 -19.72 -16.96
CA THR A 6 34.91 -20.95 -17.76
C THR A 6 33.68 -21.75 -17.24
N ASP A 7 32.94 -22.57 -18.02
CA ASP A 7 32.64 -22.62 -19.47
C ASP A 7 31.43 -23.55 -19.76
N GLU A 8 30.95 -23.56 -21.02
CA GLU A 8 30.32 -24.69 -21.76
C GLU A 8 29.13 -25.51 -21.15
N ASN A 9 28.53 -26.53 -21.78
CA ASN A 9 27.94 -26.68 -23.15
C ASN A 9 27.17 -28.04 -23.23
N ARG A 10 26.13 -28.14 -24.09
CA ARG A 10 25.34 -29.37 -24.39
C ARG A 10 24.58 -30.00 -23.18
N THR A 11 23.70 -31.00 -23.28
CA THR A 11 23.29 -31.89 -24.40
C THR A 11 21.84 -32.39 -24.28
N ALA A 12 21.17 -32.63 -25.43
CA ALA A 12 20.04 -33.57 -25.61
C ALA A 12 18.70 -33.25 -24.88
N ARG A 13 17.54 -33.89 -25.20
CA ARG A 13 17.24 -35.01 -26.10
C ARG A 13 15.85 -34.90 -26.76
N GLN A 14 15.75 -35.26 -28.04
CA GLN A 14 14.50 -35.53 -28.81
C GLN A 14 13.87 -36.90 -28.41
N PRO A 15 12.62 -37.32 -28.80
CA PRO A 15 12.11 -37.22 -30.19
C PRO A 15 10.57 -37.27 -30.52
N ARG A 16 10.22 -36.85 -31.76
CA ARG A 16 9.23 -37.46 -32.73
C ARG A 16 7.72 -37.57 -32.36
N THR A 17 6.71 -37.58 -33.27
CA THR A 17 6.45 -37.18 -34.69
C THR A 17 4.91 -37.24 -34.93
N THR A 18 4.24 -36.80 -36.01
CA THR A 18 4.68 -36.36 -37.35
C THR A 18 4.16 -34.92 -37.70
N VAL A 19 3.30 -34.53 -38.66
CA VAL A 19 2.53 -35.17 -39.76
C VAL A 19 2.47 -34.24 -41.01
N SER A 20 2.85 -34.81 -42.15
CA SER A 20 2.57 -34.48 -43.57
C SER A 20 2.04 -33.09 -44.04
N ARG A 21 2.79 -32.50 -44.99
CA ARG A 21 2.25 -31.73 -46.13
C ARG A 21 3.14 -31.91 -47.38
N ASN A 22 2.65 -32.60 -48.42
CA ASN A 22 3.13 -32.42 -49.81
C ASN A 22 2.57 -31.07 -50.34
N GLY A 23 3.10 -30.39 -51.36
CA GLY A 23 4.05 -30.71 -52.45
C GLY A 23 3.43 -30.29 -53.81
N ARG A 24 4.13 -29.94 -54.90
CA ARG A 24 5.58 -29.86 -55.20
C ARG A 24 5.85 -28.78 -56.29
N ASN A 25 7.05 -28.21 -56.21
CA ASN A 25 8.07 -27.81 -57.22
C ASN A 25 7.74 -27.70 -58.72
N SER A 26 8.53 -26.86 -59.41
CA SER A 26 8.58 -26.65 -60.86
C SER A 26 10.02 -26.61 -61.42
N GLY A 27 10.20 -26.88 -62.73
CA GLY A 27 11.50 -27.04 -63.43
C GLY A 27 11.80 -28.51 -63.81
N THR A 28 12.49 -28.86 -64.91
CA THR A 28 13.13 -28.04 -65.98
C THR A 28 13.23 -28.86 -67.31
N VAL A 29 13.94 -28.35 -68.34
CA VAL A 29 13.88 -28.70 -69.79
C VAL A 29 15.31 -28.72 -70.38
N PRO A 30 15.70 -29.44 -71.49
CA PRO A 30 14.92 -30.09 -72.58
C PRO A 30 15.32 -31.57 -72.89
N THR A 31 14.88 -32.16 -74.03
CA THR A 31 15.78 -32.67 -75.13
C THR A 31 15.01 -33.19 -76.38
N ARG A 32 15.71 -33.17 -77.53
CA ARG A 32 15.33 -33.32 -78.95
C ARG A 32 15.42 -34.76 -79.50
N GLN A 33 14.52 -35.16 -80.42
CA GLN A 33 14.86 -35.97 -81.62
C GLN A 33 13.72 -35.99 -82.67
N THR A 34 14.06 -36.37 -83.91
CA THR A 34 13.18 -36.34 -85.11
C THR A 34 13.37 -37.64 -85.92
N PRO A 35 12.37 -38.07 -86.71
CA PRO A 35 12.65 -38.32 -88.13
C PRO A 35 11.57 -37.75 -89.07
N ALA A 36 11.73 -37.97 -90.39
CA ALA A 36 11.07 -37.20 -91.45
C ALA A 36 10.30 -38.06 -92.47
N GLN A 37 9.99 -37.47 -93.64
CA GLN A 37 9.21 -37.98 -94.79
C GLN A 37 7.68 -37.89 -94.62
N ALA A 38 6.86 -37.72 -95.66
CA ALA A 38 7.14 -37.60 -97.11
C ALA A 38 6.39 -36.39 -97.75
N ALA A 39 6.70 -36.06 -99.01
CA ALA A 39 6.16 -34.89 -99.70
C ALA A 39 5.11 -35.23 -100.78
N ALA A 40 4.11 -34.34 -100.96
CA ALA A 40 3.21 -34.34 -102.12
C ALA A 40 2.92 -32.90 -102.57
N LYS A 41 2.84 -32.67 -103.89
CA LYS A 41 2.58 -31.35 -104.52
C LYS A 41 1.16 -31.31 -105.10
N LYS A 42 0.41 -30.20 -104.95
CA LYS A 42 -0.16 -29.40 -106.08
C LYS A 42 -1.10 -28.25 -105.67
N ALA A 43 -0.74 -27.06 -106.15
CA ALA A 43 -1.55 -25.99 -106.74
C ALA A 43 -3.08 -25.84 -106.46
N LYS A 44 -3.43 -24.70 -105.83
CA LYS A 44 -4.23 -23.60 -106.42
C LYS A 44 -5.69 -23.86 -106.86
N LYS A 45 -6.67 -23.45 -106.02
CA LYS A 45 -7.63 -22.36 -106.35
C LYS A 45 -8.55 -21.92 -105.19
N ARG A 46 -8.86 -20.61 -105.19
CA ARG A 46 -10.05 -19.89 -104.67
C ARG A 46 -10.88 -20.53 -103.53
N GLY A 47 -10.59 -20.05 -102.32
CA GLY A 47 -11.52 -19.36 -101.40
C GLY A 47 -13.02 -19.64 -101.40
N THR A 48 -13.49 -20.09 -100.24
CA THR A 48 -14.79 -19.75 -99.65
C THR A 48 -14.56 -19.05 -98.32
N SER A 49 -15.11 -17.84 -98.16
CA SER A 49 -14.97 -17.05 -96.94
C SER A 49 -15.70 -17.72 -95.77
N ARG A 50 -14.99 -18.06 -94.69
CA ARG A 50 -15.66 -18.41 -93.41
C ARG A 50 -16.56 -17.23 -93.01
N PRO A 51 -17.87 -17.42 -92.82
CA PRO A 51 -18.75 -16.31 -92.49
C PRO A 51 -18.51 -15.87 -91.04
N PRO A 52 -18.13 -14.60 -90.78
CA PRO A 52 -18.43 -14.01 -89.49
C PRO A 52 -19.93 -13.79 -89.42
N LYS A 53 -20.57 -14.17 -88.30
CA LYS A 53 -21.75 -13.51 -87.70
C LYS A 53 -22.21 -14.29 -86.46
N TYR A 54 -21.68 -13.89 -85.31
CA TYR A 54 -22.55 -13.78 -84.14
C TYR A 54 -23.69 -12.82 -84.54
N THR A 55 -24.95 -13.21 -84.45
CA THR A 55 -26.05 -12.31 -84.84
C THR A 55 -26.09 -11.10 -83.90
N LYS A 56 -26.54 -9.94 -84.39
CA LYS A 56 -26.62 -8.71 -83.54
C LYS A 56 -27.44 -8.97 -82.26
N ALA A 57 -28.50 -9.76 -82.36
CA ALA A 57 -29.33 -10.21 -81.25
C ALA A 57 -28.55 -11.03 -80.20
N GLN A 58 -27.69 -11.97 -80.61
CA GLN A 58 -26.84 -12.74 -79.68
C GLN A 58 -25.82 -11.85 -78.97
N ILE A 59 -25.25 -10.84 -79.64
CA ILE A 59 -24.34 -9.87 -79.01
C ILE A 59 -25.09 -9.05 -77.95
N GLN A 60 -26.30 -8.57 -78.26
CA GLN A 60 -27.15 -7.85 -77.30
C GLN A 60 -27.55 -8.72 -76.10
N ARG A 61 -27.97 -9.97 -76.33
CA ARG A 61 -28.29 -10.94 -75.27
C ARG A 61 -27.10 -11.21 -74.34
N ASN A 62 -25.89 -11.40 -74.89
CA ASN A 62 -24.70 -11.61 -74.06
C ASN A 62 -24.31 -10.34 -73.28
N ARG A 63 -24.52 -9.14 -73.84
CA ARG A 63 -24.32 -7.87 -73.10
C ARG A 63 -25.31 -7.68 -71.96
N LEU A 64 -26.57 -8.08 -72.13
CA LEU A 64 -27.57 -8.07 -71.06
C LEU A 64 -27.22 -9.05 -69.94
N ILE A 65 -26.77 -10.27 -70.29
CA ILE A 65 -26.29 -11.26 -69.31
C ILE A 65 -25.06 -10.74 -68.56
N ALA A 66 -24.09 -10.14 -69.25
CA ALA A 66 -22.92 -9.54 -68.61
C ALA A 66 -23.28 -8.38 -67.67
N LEU A 67 -24.22 -7.51 -68.06
CA LEU A 67 -24.74 -6.45 -67.19
C LEU A 67 -25.44 -7.01 -65.94
N ALA A 68 -26.27 -8.05 -66.10
CA ALA A 68 -26.92 -8.71 -64.97
C ALA A 68 -25.91 -9.32 -63.98
N ILE A 69 -24.84 -9.95 -64.49
CA ILE A 69 -23.75 -10.49 -63.66
C ILE A 69 -22.99 -9.37 -62.93
N VAL A 70 -22.71 -8.24 -63.60
CA VAL A 70 -22.06 -7.07 -62.97
C VAL A 70 -22.95 -6.47 -61.87
N ILE A 71 -24.25 -6.33 -62.12
CA ILE A 71 -25.22 -5.84 -61.12
C ILE A 71 -25.28 -6.79 -59.91
N LEU A 72 -25.35 -8.11 -60.13
CA LEU A 72 -25.33 -9.10 -59.05
C LEU A 72 -24.02 -9.08 -58.25
N ALA A 73 -22.88 -8.89 -58.92
CA ALA A 73 -21.58 -8.74 -58.26
C ALA A 73 -21.52 -7.48 -57.39
N ILE A 74 -22.03 -6.34 -57.88
CA ILE A 74 -22.12 -5.08 -57.10
C ILE A 74 -23.05 -5.25 -55.90
N VAL A 75 -24.23 -5.85 -56.08
CA VAL A 75 -25.18 -6.12 -54.97
C VAL A 75 -24.56 -7.04 -53.92
N GLY A 76 -23.91 -8.12 -54.33
CA GLY A 76 -23.19 -9.03 -53.42
C GLY A 76 -22.06 -8.33 -52.66
N MET A 77 -21.29 -7.46 -53.34
CA MET A 77 -20.22 -6.67 -52.72
C MET A 77 -20.78 -5.66 -51.69
N VAL A 78 -21.89 -5.00 -51.98
CA VAL A 78 -22.56 -4.07 -51.04
C VAL A 78 -23.09 -4.80 -49.80
N VAL A 79 -23.65 -6.01 -49.96
CA VAL A 79 -24.09 -6.85 -48.84
C VAL A 79 -22.88 -7.29 -47.99
N ALA A 80 -21.81 -7.78 -48.61
CA ALA A 80 -20.59 -8.19 -47.91
C ALA A 80 -19.95 -7.03 -47.12
N ILE A 81 -19.89 -5.82 -47.70
CA ILE A 81 -19.39 -4.62 -47.01
C ILE A 81 -20.26 -4.27 -45.79
N ARG A 82 -21.60 -4.39 -45.91
CA ARG A 82 -22.52 -4.14 -44.78
C ARG A 82 -22.31 -5.12 -43.63
N GLU A 83 -22.16 -6.42 -43.90
CA GLU A 83 -21.91 -7.41 -42.84
C GLU A 83 -20.54 -7.22 -42.17
N VAL A 84 -19.50 -6.89 -42.95
CA VAL A 84 -18.17 -6.56 -42.38
C VAL A 84 -18.24 -5.29 -41.52
N ALA A 85 -18.94 -4.25 -41.96
CA ALA A 85 -19.15 -3.03 -41.17
C ALA A 85 -19.98 -3.30 -39.89
N ALA A 86 -20.99 -4.17 -39.96
CA ALA A 86 -21.79 -4.59 -38.81
C ALA A 86 -20.97 -5.44 -37.82
N ALA A 87 -20.12 -6.34 -38.30
CA ALA A 87 -19.19 -7.10 -37.46
C ALA A 87 -18.15 -6.18 -36.80
N PHE A 88 -17.59 -5.21 -37.54
CA PHE A 88 -16.59 -4.27 -37.03
C PHE A 88 -17.16 -3.32 -35.97
N THR A 89 -18.38 -2.80 -36.18
CA THR A 89 -19.06 -1.96 -35.16
C THR A 89 -19.46 -2.74 -33.91
N ARG A 90 -19.91 -4.01 -34.05
CA ARG A 90 -20.11 -4.91 -32.91
C ARG A 90 -18.80 -5.15 -32.14
N TRP A 91 -17.69 -5.39 -32.84
CA TRP A 91 -16.36 -5.59 -32.25
C TRP A 91 -15.83 -4.34 -31.53
N GLN A 92 -16.00 -3.15 -32.12
CA GLN A 92 -15.70 -1.89 -31.45
C GLN A 92 -16.58 -1.67 -30.20
N ALA A 93 -17.87 -2.02 -30.26
CA ALA A 93 -18.76 -1.93 -29.11
C ALA A 93 -18.33 -2.87 -27.96
N THR A 94 -17.89 -4.10 -28.25
CA THR A 94 -17.33 -4.99 -27.22
C THR A 94 -16.03 -4.45 -26.62
N GLN A 95 -15.11 -3.91 -27.44
CA GLN A 95 -13.88 -3.29 -26.95
C GLN A 95 -14.16 -2.05 -26.07
N ALA A 96 -15.13 -1.21 -26.45
CA ALA A 96 -15.55 -0.06 -25.66
C ALA A 96 -16.24 -0.47 -24.35
N ALA A 97 -17.04 -1.54 -24.36
CA ALA A 97 -17.67 -2.09 -23.17
C ALA A 97 -16.64 -2.69 -22.20
N GLU A 98 -15.65 -3.44 -22.70
CA GLU A 98 -14.53 -3.94 -21.90
C GLU A 98 -13.69 -2.80 -21.32
N ALA A 99 -13.29 -1.82 -22.14
CA ALA A 99 -12.55 -0.65 -21.69
C ALA A 99 -13.30 0.12 -20.59
N LYS A 100 -14.62 0.33 -20.74
CA LYS A 100 -15.45 0.94 -19.70
C LYS A 100 -15.51 0.05 -18.44
N ALA A 101 -15.65 -1.26 -18.58
CA ALA A 101 -15.64 -2.19 -17.46
C ALA A 101 -14.27 -2.28 -16.76
N TYR A 102 -13.16 -1.95 -17.43
CA TYR A 102 -11.86 -1.76 -16.78
C TYR A 102 -11.80 -0.43 -16.02
N GLN A 103 -12.24 0.69 -16.62
CA GLN A 103 -12.26 2.00 -15.95
C GLN A 103 -13.10 1.97 -14.66
N MET A 104 -14.34 1.45 -14.72
CA MET A 104 -15.20 1.32 -13.53
C MET A 104 -14.53 0.50 -12.41
N ARG A 105 -13.83 -0.60 -12.76
CA ARG A 105 -13.08 -1.44 -11.79
C ARG A 105 -11.82 -0.78 -11.22
N MET A 106 -11.30 0.28 -11.86
CA MET A 106 -10.19 1.08 -11.34
C MET A 106 -10.71 2.24 -10.46
N GLU A 107 -11.82 2.85 -10.85
CA GLU A 107 -12.49 3.93 -10.10
C GLU A 107 -13.09 3.41 -8.77
N GLU A 108 -13.66 2.20 -8.77
CA GLU A 108 -14.13 1.52 -7.55
C GLU A 108 -12.98 1.01 -6.66
N ARG A 109 -11.71 1.11 -7.10
CA ARG A 109 -10.52 0.85 -6.27
C ARG A 109 -9.98 2.10 -5.58
N THR A 110 -10.36 3.30 -6.00
CA THR A 110 -9.93 4.56 -5.36
C THR A 110 -10.78 4.89 -4.13
N PHE A 111 -10.47 4.23 -3.00
CA PHE A 111 -10.94 4.67 -1.69
C PHE A 111 -10.42 6.10 -1.40
N PRO A 112 -11.25 7.02 -0.89
CA PRO A 112 -10.81 8.35 -0.52
C PRO A 112 -9.80 8.30 0.63
N ALA A 113 -8.79 9.17 0.59
CA ALA A 113 -7.75 9.22 1.62
C ALA A 113 -8.35 9.44 3.02
N PRO A 114 -8.00 8.64 4.05
CA PRO A 114 -8.59 8.75 5.38
C PRO A 114 -8.38 10.13 6.03
N GLN A 115 -9.47 10.87 6.17
CA GLN A 115 -9.48 12.22 6.72
C GLN A 115 -9.06 12.25 8.20
N PRO A 116 -8.62 13.40 8.73
CA PRO A 116 -8.34 13.56 10.15
C PRO A 116 -9.56 13.18 11.01
N CYS A 117 -9.32 12.54 12.15
CA CYS A 117 -10.36 12.27 13.13
C CYS A 117 -10.89 13.59 13.71
N ALA A 118 -12.21 13.80 13.68
CA ALA A 118 -12.83 14.89 14.44
C ALA A 118 -12.72 14.61 15.94
N ASP A 119 -12.47 15.63 16.77
CA ASP A 119 -12.17 15.44 18.20
C ASP A 119 -13.26 14.66 18.96
N LYS A 120 -14.54 14.92 18.64
CA LYS A 120 -15.70 14.20 19.20
C LYS A 120 -15.79 12.70 18.82
N SER A 121 -14.95 12.25 17.89
CA SER A 121 -14.80 10.85 17.47
C SER A 121 -13.55 10.18 18.09
N LEU A 122 -12.88 10.86 19.02
CA LEU A 122 -11.75 10.33 19.77
C LEU A 122 -12.09 10.24 21.26
N GLY A 123 -12.10 9.02 21.80
CA GLY A 123 -11.99 8.81 23.24
C GLY A 123 -10.52 8.92 23.63
N ILE A 124 -10.19 9.84 24.54
CA ILE A 124 -8.84 10.02 25.08
C ILE A 124 -8.91 9.74 26.57
N THR A 125 -8.14 8.74 27.03
CA THR A 125 -7.99 8.43 28.45
C THR A 125 -6.52 8.40 28.82
N LEU A 126 -6.25 8.69 30.09
CA LEU A 126 -4.92 8.63 30.69
C LEU A 126 -5.06 7.92 32.03
N THR A 127 -4.33 6.83 32.22
CA THR A 127 -4.34 6.05 33.46
C THR A 127 -2.91 5.90 33.97
N HIS A 128 -2.72 5.80 35.27
CA HIS A 128 -1.42 5.50 35.87
C HIS A 128 -1.61 4.49 37.02
N PRO A 129 -0.60 3.68 37.36
CA PRO A 129 -0.76 2.54 38.25
C PRO A 129 -0.77 2.91 39.74
N SER A 130 -0.23 4.07 40.10
CA SER A 130 0.22 4.37 41.47
C SER A 130 -0.61 5.47 42.13
N ALA A 131 -1.67 5.09 42.87
CA ALA A 131 -2.49 6.06 43.62
C ALA A 131 -1.70 6.82 44.72
N VAL A 132 -0.57 6.27 45.16
CA VAL A 132 0.40 6.90 46.07
C VAL A 132 1.81 6.69 45.50
N LEU A 133 2.63 7.75 45.54
CA LEU A 133 4.04 7.76 45.15
C LEU A 133 4.91 8.25 46.30
N THR A 134 6.20 7.90 46.30
CA THR A 134 7.19 8.52 47.17
C THR A 134 7.76 9.79 46.51
N VAL A 135 8.09 10.81 47.30
CA VAL A 135 8.83 12.01 46.84
C VAL A 135 10.03 11.61 45.98
N GLY A 136 10.10 12.15 44.75
CA GLY A 136 11.20 11.90 43.80
C GLY A 136 11.21 10.53 43.11
N ALA A 137 10.20 9.67 43.29
CA ALA A 137 10.14 8.36 42.62
C ALA A 137 9.69 8.43 41.15
N GLY A 138 8.81 9.37 40.81
CA GLY A 138 8.17 9.47 39.50
C GLY A 138 7.12 8.38 39.24
N ASP A 139 6.55 8.38 38.04
CA ASP A 139 5.57 7.38 37.60
C ASP A 139 5.49 7.30 36.06
N GLN A 140 4.75 6.32 35.57
CA GLN A 140 4.41 6.19 34.16
C GLN A 140 2.89 6.12 33.95
N ALA A 141 2.38 6.90 33.00
CA ALA A 141 0.97 6.92 32.64
C ALA A 141 0.76 6.32 31.24
N GLU A 142 -0.24 5.46 31.08
CA GLU A 142 -0.70 4.98 29.78
C GLU A 142 -1.77 5.93 29.24
N MET A 143 -1.44 6.65 28.16
CA MET A 143 -2.44 7.32 27.33
C MET A 143 -3.03 6.31 26.35
N VAL A 144 -4.36 6.29 26.24
CA VAL A 144 -5.10 5.51 25.23
C VAL A 144 -5.90 6.47 24.35
N VAL A 145 -5.74 6.33 23.04
CA VAL A 145 -6.49 7.07 22.01
C VAL A 145 -7.36 6.08 21.25
N HIS A 146 -8.68 6.27 21.31
CA HIS A 146 -9.68 5.34 20.78
C HIS A 146 -10.55 6.02 19.71
N ASN A 147 -10.64 5.44 18.51
CA ASN A 147 -11.56 5.93 17.48
C ASN A 147 -13.00 5.46 17.76
N THR A 148 -13.79 6.32 18.41
CA THR A 148 -15.23 6.13 18.66
C THR A 148 -16.11 6.52 17.47
N GLY A 149 -15.50 7.04 16.39
CA GLY A 149 -16.16 7.34 15.13
C GLY A 149 -16.66 6.12 14.37
N LYS A 150 -17.37 6.34 13.26
CA LYS A 150 -17.98 5.27 12.44
C LYS A 150 -17.10 4.77 11.29
N THR A 151 -15.93 5.39 11.07
CA THR A 151 -15.04 5.18 9.92
C THR A 151 -13.57 5.25 10.37
N ALA A 152 -12.67 4.69 9.57
CA ALA A 152 -11.23 4.96 9.71
C ALA A 152 -10.92 6.45 9.55
N CYS A 153 -9.96 6.96 10.33
CA CYS A 153 -9.50 8.34 10.26
C CYS A 153 -8.05 8.47 10.75
N THR A 154 -7.38 9.57 10.38
CA THR A 154 -5.98 9.83 10.76
C THR A 154 -5.85 10.69 12.01
N VAL A 155 -4.79 10.43 12.78
CA VAL A 155 -4.41 11.20 13.98
C VAL A 155 -2.93 11.57 13.86
N VAL A 156 -2.53 12.76 14.32
CA VAL A 156 -1.13 13.14 14.43
C VAL A 156 -0.79 13.32 15.91
N ILE A 157 0.12 12.48 16.40
CA ILE A 157 0.71 12.63 17.73
C ILE A 157 1.90 13.59 17.58
N ASP A 158 1.71 14.82 18.05
CA ASP A 158 2.73 15.87 18.11
C ASP A 158 3.13 16.04 19.59
N PRO A 159 4.38 15.75 20.00
CA PRO A 159 4.81 15.89 21.39
C PRO A 159 4.59 17.30 21.97
N THR A 160 4.61 18.35 21.13
CA THR A 160 4.36 19.73 21.56
C THR A 160 2.89 20.00 21.94
N LYS A 161 1.97 19.04 21.66
CA LYS A 161 0.52 19.18 21.81
C LYS A 161 -0.20 17.97 22.42
N VAL A 162 0.45 16.81 22.48
CA VAL A 162 -0.11 15.55 22.97
C VAL A 162 0.80 15.00 24.07
N GLY A 163 0.25 14.83 25.27
CA GLY A 163 1.05 14.52 26.46
C GLY A 163 0.24 14.49 27.75
N MET A 164 0.89 14.79 28.86
CA MET A 164 0.26 14.87 30.18
C MET A 164 0.72 16.09 30.97
N GLN A 165 -0.15 16.56 31.84
CA GLN A 165 0.10 17.66 32.77
C GLN A 165 -0.19 17.17 34.20
N ILE A 166 0.71 17.49 35.12
CA ILE A 166 0.58 17.24 36.56
C ILE A 166 0.46 18.59 37.25
N ILE A 167 -0.59 18.74 38.08
CA ILE A 167 -0.86 19.98 38.81
C ILE A 167 -1.08 19.71 40.30
N SER A 168 -0.73 20.69 41.13
CA SER A 168 -1.03 20.71 42.58
C SER A 168 -1.68 22.04 42.93
N GLY A 169 -2.87 21.99 43.56
CA GLY A 169 -3.73 23.17 43.69
C GLY A 169 -4.04 23.81 42.32
N ASN A 170 -3.41 24.96 42.07
CA ASN A 170 -3.42 25.73 40.81
C ASN A 170 -2.05 25.81 40.10
N GLN A 171 -0.98 25.24 40.69
CA GLN A 171 0.36 25.25 40.12
C GLN A 171 0.54 24.09 39.13
N ILE A 172 1.08 24.37 37.94
CA ILE A 172 1.60 23.33 37.05
C ILE A 172 2.95 22.87 37.60
N VAL A 173 3.03 21.58 37.90
CA VAL A 173 4.22 20.92 38.48
C VAL A 173 5.08 20.35 37.36
N PHE A 174 4.44 19.74 36.37
CA PHE A 174 5.08 19.19 35.17
C PHE A 174 4.11 19.23 33.98
N ASN A 175 4.60 19.54 32.79
CA ASN A 175 3.88 19.36 31.53
C ASN A 175 4.81 18.71 30.50
N SER A 176 4.44 17.55 29.96
CA SER A 176 5.31 16.87 28.99
C SER A 176 5.39 17.58 27.63
N THR A 177 4.52 18.56 27.34
CA THR A 177 4.45 19.22 26.02
C THR A 177 5.17 20.57 25.95
N SER A 178 5.49 21.20 27.08
CA SER A 178 6.10 22.55 27.15
C SER A 178 7.56 22.57 26.73
N CYS A 179 8.34 21.57 27.16
CA CYS A 179 9.78 21.47 26.94
C CYS A 179 10.16 20.54 25.79
N GLN A 180 9.32 20.46 24.76
CA GLN A 180 9.59 19.69 23.55
C GLN A 180 10.28 20.59 22.51
N PRO A 181 11.32 20.12 21.79
CA PRO A 181 11.94 20.90 20.74
C PRO A 181 10.97 21.09 19.55
N ALA A 182 11.13 22.20 18.81
CA ALA A 182 10.17 22.60 17.77
C ALA A 182 10.09 21.60 16.58
N ASP A 183 11.14 20.81 16.39
CA ASP A 183 11.29 19.73 15.40
C ASP A 183 11.01 18.32 15.97
N ALA A 184 10.45 18.22 17.18
CA ALA A 184 10.11 16.94 17.82
C ALA A 184 9.34 16.00 16.87
N PRO A 185 9.73 14.71 16.76
CA PRO A 185 9.22 13.82 15.72
C PRO A 185 7.73 13.53 15.90
N ARG A 186 6.92 14.04 14.98
CA ARG A 186 5.47 13.78 14.90
C ARG A 186 5.20 12.37 14.38
N LYS A 187 4.26 11.66 15.00
CA LYS A 187 3.82 10.33 14.56
C LYS A 187 2.41 10.39 13.99
N GLN A 188 2.28 10.20 12.67
CA GLN A 188 0.97 10.02 12.05
C GLN A 188 0.48 8.58 12.26
N LEU A 189 -0.80 8.44 12.61
CA LEU A 189 -1.50 7.19 12.85
C LEU A 189 -2.73 7.12 11.92
N LEU A 190 -3.07 5.90 11.52
CA LEU A 190 -4.38 5.57 10.93
C LEU A 190 -5.13 4.69 11.93
N LEU A 191 -6.24 5.18 12.47
CA LEU A 191 -7.09 4.44 13.40
C LEU A 191 -8.37 4.02 12.66
N ASP A 192 -8.52 2.72 12.42
CA ASP A 192 -9.79 2.18 11.94
C ASP A 192 -10.87 2.25 13.04
N ARG A 193 -12.14 2.11 12.65
CA ARG A 193 -13.32 2.18 13.53
C ARG A 193 -13.16 1.27 14.75
N GLY A 194 -13.17 1.85 15.95
CA GLY A 194 -13.04 1.11 17.20
C GLY A 194 -11.61 0.71 17.57
N MET A 195 -10.59 1.01 16.77
CA MET A 195 -9.20 0.76 17.18
C MET A 195 -8.78 1.65 18.35
N THR A 196 -7.84 1.13 19.14
CA THR A 196 -7.11 1.86 20.18
C THR A 196 -5.63 1.91 19.83
N TRP A 197 -5.00 3.06 20.05
CA TRP A 197 -3.55 3.17 20.12
C TRP A 197 -3.15 3.63 21.53
N LYS A 198 -1.94 3.23 21.97
CA LYS A 198 -1.43 3.42 23.32
C LYS A 198 -0.05 4.05 23.31
N GLN A 199 0.23 4.90 24.30
CA GLN A 199 1.56 5.45 24.59
C GLN A 199 1.81 5.54 26.09
N THR A 200 2.95 5.04 26.54
CA THR A 200 3.47 5.32 27.87
C THR A 200 4.11 6.70 27.90
N LEU A 201 3.58 7.59 28.72
CA LEU A 201 4.20 8.85 29.13
C LEU A 201 4.92 8.62 30.46
N LYS A 202 6.03 9.32 30.69
CA LYS A 202 6.86 9.17 31.90
C LYS A 202 7.09 10.50 32.58
N TRP A 203 7.21 10.44 33.90
CA TRP A 203 7.59 11.55 34.76
C TRP A 203 8.60 11.07 35.79
N ASP A 204 9.63 11.86 36.08
CA ASP A 204 10.76 11.51 36.96
C ASP A 204 10.55 11.95 38.43
N GLY A 205 9.34 12.39 38.78
CA GLY A 205 9.00 12.79 40.14
C GLY A 205 9.41 14.22 40.50
N LYS A 206 9.88 15.01 39.53
CA LYS A 206 10.39 16.37 39.74
C LYS A 206 9.44 17.47 39.25
N MET A 207 9.65 18.68 39.77
CA MET A 207 9.07 19.87 39.19
C MET A 207 9.72 20.18 37.82
N GLN A 208 9.05 20.95 36.98
CA GLN A 208 9.56 21.40 35.68
C GLN A 208 9.98 22.87 35.73
N ASN A 209 11.23 23.15 35.39
CA ASN A 209 11.72 24.53 35.30
C ASN A 209 11.14 25.23 34.07
N ALA A 210 10.78 26.51 34.21
CA ALA A 210 10.13 27.29 33.15
C ALA A 210 11.04 27.62 31.94
N ASP A 211 12.36 27.51 32.12
CA ASP A 211 13.39 27.62 31.07
C ASP A 211 13.73 26.27 30.42
N CYS A 212 13.06 25.19 30.83
CA CYS A 212 13.32 23.81 30.41
C CYS A 212 14.72 23.27 30.77
N SER A 213 15.41 23.88 31.74
CA SER A 213 16.62 23.31 32.33
C SER A 213 16.32 22.03 33.14
N PRO A 214 17.30 21.13 33.34
CA PRO A 214 17.11 19.94 34.16
C PRO A 214 16.82 20.30 35.62
N ALA A 215 15.68 19.85 36.15
CA ALA A 215 15.30 20.13 37.52
C ALA A 215 16.11 19.32 38.55
N SER A 216 16.46 19.97 39.66
CA SER A 216 16.91 19.33 40.91
C SER A 216 15.71 18.86 41.74
N ASP A 217 14.65 19.66 41.78
CA ASP A 217 13.70 19.64 42.89
C ASP A 217 12.58 18.62 42.68
N ALA A 218 12.43 17.70 43.63
CA ALA A 218 11.35 16.74 43.65
C ALA A 218 9.99 17.44 43.91
N ALA A 219 8.91 16.86 43.37
CA ALA A 219 7.57 17.22 43.84
C ALA A 219 7.41 16.76 45.29
N ALA A 220 7.02 17.70 46.16
CA ALA A 220 6.85 17.48 47.59
C ALA A 220 5.69 16.52 47.92
N ALA A 221 5.60 16.10 49.19
CA ALA A 221 4.43 15.38 49.67
C ALA A 221 3.15 16.25 49.56
N GLY A 222 2.04 15.64 49.14
CA GLY A 222 0.78 16.35 48.90
C GLY A 222 -0.17 15.62 47.95
N THR A 223 -1.27 16.28 47.57
CA THR A 223 -2.26 15.74 46.61
C THR A 223 -2.09 16.39 45.25
N TYR A 224 -1.96 15.56 44.23
CA TYR A 224 -1.66 15.93 42.85
C TYR A 224 -2.75 15.43 41.90
N ARG A 225 -2.87 16.09 40.75
CA ARG A 225 -3.85 15.73 39.73
C ARG A 225 -3.19 15.61 38.35
N LEU A 226 -3.44 14.47 37.69
CA LEU A 226 -2.92 14.08 36.40
C LEU A 226 -3.99 14.30 35.33
N ASN A 227 -3.62 15.05 34.29
CA ASN A 227 -4.50 15.46 33.21
C ASN A 227 -3.91 15.07 31.85
N ALA A 228 -4.74 14.62 30.91
CA ALA A 228 -4.32 14.40 29.53
C ALA A 228 -4.24 15.75 28.80
N VAL A 229 -3.18 15.94 28.00
CA VAL A 229 -3.04 17.09 27.09
C VAL A 229 -3.25 16.58 25.66
N TRP A 230 -4.14 17.22 24.92
CA TRP A 230 -4.47 16.89 23.53
C TRP A 230 -4.69 18.15 22.70
N ASN A 231 -4.13 18.20 21.50
CA ASN A 231 -4.14 19.39 20.63
C ASN A 231 -3.65 20.69 21.32
N GLY A 232 -2.91 20.58 22.43
CA GLY A 232 -2.44 21.71 23.26
C GLY A 232 -3.37 22.13 24.41
N ALA A 233 -4.49 21.43 24.62
CA ALA A 233 -5.45 21.71 25.70
C ALA A 233 -5.58 20.52 26.68
N VAL A 234 -5.96 20.78 27.93
CA VAL A 234 -6.32 19.72 28.89
C VAL A 234 -7.65 19.09 28.47
N THR A 235 -7.74 17.76 28.56
CA THR A 235 -8.92 16.98 28.15
C THR A 235 -9.08 15.69 28.97
N GLY A 236 -10.21 15.00 28.78
CA GLY A 236 -10.55 13.74 29.45
C GLY A 236 -10.99 13.93 30.90
N THR A 237 -10.85 12.87 31.69
CA THR A 237 -11.12 12.88 33.13
C THR A 237 -9.82 13.08 33.91
N GLU A 238 -9.80 14.03 34.82
CA GLU A 238 -8.69 14.28 35.75
C GLU A 238 -8.55 13.09 36.72
N THR A 239 -7.32 12.58 36.91
CA THR A 239 -7.02 11.49 37.86
C THR A 239 -6.27 12.06 39.06
N VAL A 240 -6.62 11.64 40.28
CA VAL A 240 -6.04 12.17 41.53
C VAL A 240 -5.11 11.14 42.18
N PHE A 241 -3.95 11.59 42.64
CA PHE A 241 -2.97 10.77 43.35
C PHE A 241 -2.30 11.55 44.49
N ALA A 242 -1.63 10.83 45.39
CA ALA A 242 -0.84 11.43 46.47
C ALA A 242 0.66 11.20 46.26
N ILE A 243 1.46 12.14 46.73
CA ILE A 243 2.90 11.96 46.98
C ILE A 243 3.10 11.98 48.50
N GLN A 244 3.93 11.08 49.02
CA GLN A 244 4.26 10.96 50.43
C GLN A 244 5.78 10.98 50.61
N ASP A 245 6.24 11.49 51.75
CA ASP A 245 7.64 11.40 52.13
C ASP A 245 8.08 9.93 52.26
N PRO A 246 9.36 9.61 51.99
CA PRO A 246 9.86 8.25 52.21
C PRO A 246 9.62 7.81 53.66
N PRO A 247 9.22 6.54 53.90
CA PRO A 247 9.09 6.03 55.25
C PRO A 247 10.34 6.29 56.08
N PRO A 248 10.23 6.73 57.35
CA PRO A 248 11.40 6.97 58.18
C PRO A 248 12.24 5.71 58.25
N ALA A 249 13.55 5.85 58.05
CA ALA A 249 14.48 4.73 58.10
C ALA A 249 14.29 3.98 59.43
N PRO A 250 14.29 2.63 59.42
CA PRO A 250 14.08 1.85 60.65
C PRO A 250 15.17 2.23 61.64
N SER A 251 14.77 2.87 62.74
CA SER A 251 15.72 3.37 63.74
C SER A 251 16.59 2.21 64.20
N SER A 252 17.90 2.39 64.16
CA SER A 252 18.83 1.50 64.84
C SER A 252 18.37 1.34 66.30
N ALA A 253 18.33 0.08 66.76
CA ALA A 253 18.01 -0.21 68.14
C ALA A 253 19.02 0.48 69.08
N PRO A 254 18.64 0.85 70.32
CA PRO A 254 19.55 1.52 71.24
C PRO A 254 20.82 0.70 71.44
N GLU A 255 21.97 1.28 71.11
CA GLU A 255 23.27 0.63 71.32
C GLU A 255 23.52 0.46 72.81
N SER A 256 23.90 -0.74 73.22
CA SER A 256 23.98 -1.14 74.63
C SER A 256 24.95 -0.24 75.41
N ALA A 257 24.43 0.55 76.35
CA ALA A 257 25.25 1.30 77.27
C ALA A 257 26.15 0.34 78.09
N PRO A 258 27.47 0.59 78.18
CA PRO A 258 28.35 -0.23 79.01
C PRO A 258 28.07 0.04 80.49
N GLU A 259 27.82 -1.01 81.27
CA GLU A 259 27.73 -0.89 82.73
C GLU A 259 29.08 -0.46 83.31
N THR A 260 29.11 0.71 83.97
CA THR A 260 30.28 1.16 84.73
C THR A 260 30.38 0.40 86.06
N SER A 261 30.98 -0.79 86.01
CA SER A 261 31.25 -1.62 87.19
C SER A 261 32.26 -0.92 88.12
N HIS A 262 31.76 -0.29 89.19
CA HIS A 262 32.60 0.33 90.21
C HIS A 262 33.22 -0.73 91.14
N GLU A 263 34.50 -1.06 90.90
CA GLU A 263 35.28 -1.90 91.81
C GLU A 263 35.62 -1.13 93.10
N ASN A 264 35.15 -1.63 94.26
CA ASN A 264 35.35 -1.01 95.56
C ASN A 264 36.29 -1.87 96.45
N THR A 265 37.58 -1.84 96.15
CA THR A 265 38.59 -2.60 96.89
C THR A 265 38.76 -2.05 98.31
N THR A 266 38.38 -2.86 99.30
CA THR A 266 38.29 -2.44 100.70
C THR A 266 39.65 -2.42 101.41
N LYS A 267 39.84 -1.37 102.21
CA LYS A 267 41.05 -1.03 102.97
C LYS A 267 41.40 -2.07 104.05
N THR A 268 42.61 -2.60 104.00
CA THR A 268 43.28 -3.28 105.14
C THR A 268 44.55 -2.53 105.50
N VAL A 269 44.65 -2.08 106.76
CA VAL A 269 45.83 -1.45 107.37
C VAL A 269 45.91 -1.96 108.81
N GLY A 270 47.11 -2.32 109.25
CA GLY A 270 47.44 -2.64 110.65
C GLY A 270 48.28 -1.57 111.31
#